data_AF-A0A530B5E2-F1
#
_entry.id   AF-A0A530B5E2-F1
#
_cell.length_a   1.000
_cell.length_b   1.000
_cell.length_c   1.000
_cell.angle_alpha   90.00
_cell.angle_beta   90.00
_cell.angle_gamma   90.00
#
_symmetry.space_group_name_H-M   'P 1'
#
loop_
_entity.id
_entity.type
_entity.pdbx_description
1 polymer ?
#
loop_
_entity_poly.entity_id
_entity_poly.type
_entity_poly.pdbx_seq_one_letter_code
_entity_poly.pdbx_strand_id
1 'polypeptide(L)'
;MSSAKRPPKESVGQGDLFGAPGRALPASLPEGFSYQPELITRDEEHELVRHIRGLPFKPFDFHGHLANRQVVGFGLRYDYERRQVLEAPPIPDFLLPLRAKVAEFAGVAASEFAQVLINEYRPGAGIGWHRDKPH
;
A
#
# COMPACT_ATOMS: atom_id res chain seq x y z
N MET A 1 -11.11 -7.57 59.76
CA MET A 1 -10.48 -6.90 58.59
C MET A 1 -10.79 -7.72 57.36
N SER A 2 -11.72 -7.25 56.52
CA SER A 2 -12.16 -7.94 55.31
C SER A 2 -11.30 -7.46 54.14
N SER A 3 -10.52 -8.35 53.54
CA SER A 3 -9.67 -8.04 52.38
C SER A 3 -10.47 -8.27 51.10
N ALA A 4 -10.88 -7.19 50.44
CA ALA A 4 -11.58 -7.23 49.16
C ALA A 4 -10.62 -7.69 48.05
N LYS A 5 -10.96 -8.78 47.39
CA LYS A 5 -10.26 -9.31 46.20
C LYS A 5 -10.53 -8.36 45.02
N ARG A 6 -9.46 -7.80 44.42
CA ARG A 6 -9.57 -7.00 43.18
C ARG A 6 -10.07 -7.87 42.02
N PRO A 7 -10.91 -7.33 41.11
CA PRO A 7 -11.30 -8.06 39.91
C PRO A 7 -10.11 -8.24 38.96
N PRO A 8 -10.06 -9.34 38.19
CA PRO A 8 -9.01 -9.57 37.20
C PRO A 8 -9.09 -8.55 36.06
N LYS A 9 -7.93 -8.10 35.59
CA LYS A 9 -7.79 -7.31 34.35
C LYS A 9 -8.41 -8.09 33.19
N GLU A 10 -9.25 -7.42 32.40
CA GLU A 10 -9.73 -7.96 31.13
C GLU A 10 -8.53 -8.34 30.26
N SER A 11 -8.34 -9.64 30.05
CA SER A 11 -7.47 -10.11 28.99
C SER A 11 -8.20 -9.83 27.70
N VAL A 12 -7.72 -8.85 26.93
CA VAL A 12 -8.07 -8.75 25.51
C VAL A 12 -7.51 -10.01 24.87
N GLY A 13 -8.35 -11.04 24.76
CA GLY A 13 -7.99 -12.29 24.13
C GLY A 13 -7.60 -12.01 22.69
N GLN A 14 -6.51 -12.62 22.23
CA GLN A 14 -6.13 -12.58 20.83
C GLN A 14 -7.30 -13.13 20.00
N GLY A 15 -7.91 -12.26 19.19
CA GLY A 15 -8.94 -12.68 18.23
C GLY A 15 -8.40 -13.73 17.28
N ASP A 16 -9.30 -14.45 16.62
CA ASP A 16 -8.94 -15.44 15.60
C ASP A 16 -7.98 -14.81 14.57
N LEU A 17 -6.73 -15.29 14.57
CA LEU A 17 -5.64 -14.79 13.73
C LEU A 17 -5.85 -15.06 12.24
N PHE A 18 -6.66 -16.06 11.91
CA PHE A 18 -6.78 -16.56 10.55
C PHE A 18 -8.16 -16.32 9.95
N GLY A 19 -9.17 -16.09 10.79
CA GLY A 19 -10.55 -15.89 10.36
C GLY A 19 -11.12 -17.14 9.70
N ALA A 20 -12.36 -17.51 10.02
CA ALA A 20 -13.04 -18.52 9.21
C ALA A 20 -13.12 -18.04 7.74
N PRO A 21 -12.81 -18.90 6.74
CA PRO A 21 -12.92 -18.52 5.34
C PRO A 21 -14.34 -18.07 5.02
N GLY A 22 -14.47 -16.86 4.45
CA GLY A 22 -15.77 -16.24 4.14
C GLY A 22 -16.30 -15.25 5.17
N ARG A 23 -15.54 -14.93 6.23
CA ARG A 23 -15.93 -13.85 7.15
C ARG A 23 -15.63 -12.49 6.52
N ALA A 24 -16.63 -11.61 6.54
CA ALA A 24 -16.48 -10.18 6.29
C ALA A 24 -15.34 -9.60 7.13
N LEU A 25 -14.82 -8.43 6.72
CA LEU A 25 -13.79 -7.66 7.43
C LEU A 25 -13.99 -7.74 8.96
N PRO A 26 -12.91 -7.81 9.76
CA PRO A 26 -13.02 -7.88 11.22
C PRO A 26 -13.96 -6.80 11.74
N ALA A 27 -14.70 -7.10 12.83
CA ALA A 27 -15.76 -6.25 13.36
C ALA A 27 -15.31 -4.79 13.63
N SER A 28 -14.01 -4.60 13.85
CA SER A 28 -13.33 -3.32 13.73
C SER A 28 -12.08 -3.48 12.86
N LEU A 29 -11.89 -2.52 11.95
CA LEU A 29 -10.63 -2.39 11.22
C LEU A 29 -9.54 -1.82 12.14
N PRO A 30 -8.25 -2.10 11.88
CA PRO A 30 -7.16 -1.47 12.61
C PRO A 30 -7.27 0.06 12.59
N GLU A 31 -6.85 0.71 13.66
CA GLU A 31 -6.78 2.17 13.70
C GLU A 31 -5.89 2.69 12.56
N GLY A 32 -6.37 3.72 11.85
CA GLY A 32 -5.69 4.28 10.68
C GLY A 32 -5.87 3.49 9.38
N PHE A 33 -6.60 2.37 9.39
CA PHE A 33 -6.92 1.61 8.18
C PHE A 33 -8.31 1.96 7.65
N SER A 34 -8.36 2.47 6.42
CA SER A 34 -9.60 2.76 5.69
C SER A 34 -9.68 1.90 4.44
N TYR A 35 -10.86 1.32 4.17
CA TYR A 35 -11.11 0.46 3.02
C TYR A 35 -12.43 0.83 2.34
N GLN A 36 -12.38 0.98 1.02
CA GLN A 36 -13.55 1.22 0.18
C GLN A 36 -13.52 0.28 -1.03
N PRO A 37 -14.46 -0.67 -1.14
CA PRO A 37 -14.57 -1.50 -2.34
C PRO A 37 -15.01 -0.63 -3.53
N GLU A 38 -14.61 -1.03 -4.74
CA GLU A 38 -15.05 -0.39 -5.99
C GLU A 38 -14.77 1.13 -6.05
N LEU A 39 -13.71 1.62 -5.36
CA LEU A 39 -13.28 3.02 -5.45
C LEU A 39 -12.97 3.44 -6.89
N ILE A 40 -12.42 2.49 -7.67
CA ILE A 40 -12.27 2.59 -9.12
C ILE A 40 -13.25 1.65 -9.80
N THR A 41 -13.80 2.09 -10.94
CA THR A 41 -14.74 1.28 -11.70
C THR A 41 -14.00 0.23 -12.54
N ARG A 42 -14.71 -0.80 -12.99
CA ARG A 42 -14.14 -1.81 -13.90
C ARG A 42 -13.57 -1.21 -15.19
N ASP A 43 -14.18 -0.16 -15.71
CA ASP A 43 -13.67 0.50 -16.91
C ASP A 43 -12.36 1.23 -16.62
N GLU A 44 -12.26 1.90 -15.47
CA GLU A 44 -11.01 2.54 -15.02
C GLU A 44 -9.89 1.53 -14.79
N GLU A 45 -10.20 0.38 -14.18
CA GLU A 45 -9.26 -0.74 -14.04
C GLU A 45 -8.71 -1.18 -15.40
N HIS A 46 -9.58 -1.38 -16.39
CA HIS A 46 -9.18 -1.77 -17.73
C HIS A 46 -8.31 -0.69 -18.41
N GLU A 47 -8.68 0.58 -18.31
CA GLU A 47 -7.87 1.69 -18.84
C GLU A 47 -6.48 1.73 -18.19
N LEU A 48 -6.42 1.65 -16.87
CA LEU A 48 -5.17 1.66 -16.11
C LEU A 48 -4.27 0.50 -16.54
N VAL A 49 -4.81 -0.73 -16.62
CA VAL A 49 -4.04 -1.90 -17.06
C VAL A 49 -3.48 -1.72 -18.48
N ARG A 50 -4.26 -1.15 -19.41
CA ARG A 50 -3.78 -0.92 -20.78
C ARG A 50 -2.59 0.03 -20.83
N HIS A 51 -2.63 1.12 -20.07
CA HIS A 51 -1.51 2.07 -19.99
C HIS A 51 -0.31 1.47 -19.24
N ILE A 52 -0.56 0.79 -18.12
CA ILE A 52 0.48 0.19 -17.27
C ILE A 52 1.31 -0.85 -18.04
N ARG A 53 0.69 -1.66 -18.90
CA ARG A 53 1.41 -2.68 -19.71
C ARG A 53 2.51 -2.10 -20.61
N GLY A 54 2.39 -0.83 -21.01
CA GLY A 54 3.38 -0.16 -21.86
C GLY A 54 4.53 0.48 -21.09
N LEU A 55 4.53 0.43 -19.74
CA LEU A 55 5.53 1.10 -18.94
C LEU A 55 6.87 0.34 -18.93
N PRO A 56 8.01 1.07 -18.81
CA PRO A 56 9.34 0.49 -18.85
C PRO A 56 9.73 -0.16 -17.51
N PHE A 57 9.04 -1.24 -17.14
CA PHE A 57 9.31 -2.00 -15.93
C PHE A 57 10.76 -2.53 -15.89
N LYS A 58 11.35 -2.49 -14.70
CA LYS A 58 12.67 -3.08 -14.41
C LYS A 58 12.60 -3.94 -13.15
N PRO A 59 13.39 -5.01 -13.03
CA PRO A 59 13.51 -5.74 -11.78
C PRO A 59 13.81 -4.78 -10.61
N PHE A 60 13.15 -4.98 -9.47
CA PHE A 60 13.47 -4.21 -8.28
C PHE A 60 14.85 -4.60 -7.77
N ASP A 61 15.78 -3.65 -7.76
CA ASP A 61 17.12 -3.84 -7.23
C ASP A 61 17.19 -3.35 -5.79
N PHE A 62 17.53 -4.25 -4.88
CA PHE A 62 17.87 -3.93 -3.50
C PHE A 62 19.33 -4.24 -3.22
N HIS A 63 20.19 -3.24 -3.39
CA HIS A 63 21.64 -3.34 -3.11
C HIS A 63 22.32 -4.50 -3.88
N GLY A 64 22.01 -4.65 -5.17
CA GLY A 64 22.55 -5.71 -6.03
C GLY A 64 21.74 -7.01 -6.00
N HIS A 65 20.71 -7.11 -5.15
CA HIS A 65 19.79 -8.22 -5.14
C HIS A 65 18.53 -7.89 -5.92
N LEU A 66 18.41 -8.47 -7.12
CA LEU A 66 17.23 -8.34 -7.95
C LEU A 66 16.08 -9.19 -7.39
N ALA A 67 14.97 -8.55 -7.05
CA ALA A 67 13.74 -9.23 -6.69
C ALA A 67 12.95 -9.67 -7.93
N ASN A 68 12.10 -10.69 -7.77
CA ASN A 68 11.24 -11.20 -8.85
C ASN A 68 10.12 -10.23 -9.27
N ARG A 69 9.84 -9.21 -8.46
CA ARG A 69 8.88 -8.14 -8.83
C ARG A 69 9.57 -7.10 -9.71
N GLN A 70 8.82 -6.53 -10.62
CA GLN A 70 9.29 -5.40 -11.41
C GLN A 70 8.63 -4.10 -10.95
N VAL A 71 9.34 -3.00 -11.09
CA VAL A 71 8.91 -1.68 -10.64
C VAL A 71 9.09 -0.62 -11.70
N VAL A 72 8.25 0.41 -11.62
CA VAL A 72 8.43 1.71 -12.25
C VAL A 72 7.91 2.78 -11.29
N GLY A 73 8.63 3.89 -11.18
CA GLY A 73 8.32 4.97 -10.23
C GLY A 73 8.30 6.34 -10.91
N PHE A 74 7.44 7.23 -10.42
CA PHE A 74 7.22 8.57 -10.93
C PHE A 74 7.08 9.62 -9.82
N GLY A 75 7.32 10.88 -10.15
CA GLY A 75 7.29 12.01 -9.23
C GLY A 75 8.57 12.06 -8.40
N LEU A 76 8.53 11.49 -7.20
CA LEU A 76 9.70 11.33 -6.34
C LEU A 76 10.10 9.85 -6.23
N ARG A 77 11.36 9.60 -5.90
CA ARG A 77 11.87 8.26 -5.56
C ARG A 77 12.83 8.32 -4.39
N TYR A 78 12.84 7.27 -3.58
CA TYR A 78 13.84 7.11 -2.53
C TYR A 78 15.09 6.41 -3.09
N ASP A 79 16.26 7.03 -2.94
CA ASP A 79 17.56 6.42 -3.21
C ASP A 79 18.04 5.73 -1.93
N TYR A 80 18.03 4.39 -1.92
CA TYR A 80 18.40 3.60 -0.75
C TYR A 80 19.89 3.67 -0.40
N GLU A 81 20.76 3.89 -1.40
CA GLU A 81 22.20 4.01 -1.18
C GLU A 81 22.53 5.35 -0.50
N ARG A 82 21.93 6.43 -1.01
CA ARG A 82 22.18 7.80 -0.56
C ARG A 82 21.24 8.26 0.56
N ARG A 83 20.22 7.47 0.88
CA ARG A 83 19.17 7.75 1.88
C ARG A 83 18.50 9.10 1.68
N GLN A 84 18.18 9.43 0.44
CA GLN A 84 17.61 10.73 0.07
C GLN A 84 16.44 10.56 -0.89
N VAL A 85 15.55 11.55 -0.90
CA VAL A 85 14.49 11.67 -1.90
C VAL A 85 15.05 12.38 -3.12
N LEU A 86 14.87 11.77 -4.30
CA LEU A 86 15.30 12.27 -5.59
C LEU A 86 14.11 12.48 -6.49
N GLU A 87 14.27 13.36 -7.48
CA GLU A 87 13.32 13.47 -8.58
C GLU A 87 13.32 12.18 -9.42
N ALA A 88 12.13 11.83 -9.89
CA ALA A 88 11.86 10.77 -10.84
C ALA A 88 11.13 11.40 -12.05
N PRO A 89 10.94 10.66 -13.16
CA PRO A 89 10.10 11.13 -14.25
C PRO A 89 8.73 11.59 -13.73
N PRO A 90 8.11 12.62 -14.33
CA PRO A 90 6.84 13.16 -13.85
C PRO A 90 5.74 12.09 -13.82
N ILE A 91 4.76 12.25 -12.93
CA ILE A 91 3.58 11.39 -12.88
C ILE A 91 2.85 11.49 -14.23
N PRO A 92 2.67 10.39 -14.97
CA PRO A 92 2.00 10.41 -16.26
C PRO A 92 0.53 10.87 -16.14
N ASP A 93 0.05 11.59 -17.16
CA ASP A 93 -1.30 12.16 -17.16
C ASP A 93 -2.41 11.14 -16.91
N PHE A 94 -2.24 9.90 -17.42
CA PHE A 94 -3.22 8.83 -17.23
C PHE A 94 -3.40 8.40 -15.76
N LEU A 95 -2.45 8.73 -14.88
CA LEU A 95 -2.53 8.46 -13.44
C LEU A 95 -3.14 9.62 -12.64
N LEU A 96 -3.26 10.81 -13.22
CA LEU A 96 -3.78 11.99 -12.51
C LEU A 96 -5.23 11.84 -12.03
N PRO A 97 -6.16 11.24 -12.81
CA PRO A 97 -7.51 10.97 -12.32
C PRO A 97 -7.52 10.02 -11.12
N LEU A 98 -6.69 8.97 -11.15
CA LEU A 98 -6.54 8.05 -10.01
C LEU A 98 -5.97 8.77 -8.79
N ARG A 99 -4.95 9.63 -8.98
CA ARG A 99 -4.36 10.43 -7.91
C ARG A 99 -5.39 11.34 -7.23
N ALA A 100 -6.28 11.95 -8.00
CA ALA A 100 -7.37 12.76 -7.46
C ALA A 100 -8.36 11.94 -6.62
N LYS A 101 -8.80 10.77 -7.12
CA LYS A 101 -9.72 9.88 -6.39
C LYS A 101 -9.12 9.38 -5.07
N VAL A 102 -7.85 8.96 -5.09
CA VAL A 102 -7.17 8.48 -3.87
C VAL A 102 -6.99 9.63 -2.87
N ALA A 103 -6.75 10.86 -3.33
CA ALA A 103 -6.63 12.03 -2.48
C ALA A 103 -7.96 12.41 -1.82
N GLU A 104 -9.06 12.37 -2.58
CA GLU A 104 -10.41 12.55 -2.03
C GLU A 104 -10.73 11.49 -0.98
N PHE A 105 -10.45 10.22 -1.28
CA PHE A 105 -10.62 9.11 -0.34
C PHE A 105 -9.80 9.28 0.95
N ALA A 106 -8.57 9.77 0.84
CA ALA A 106 -7.68 10.01 1.97
C ALA A 106 -7.94 11.34 2.70
N GLY A 107 -8.77 12.24 2.14
CA GLY A 107 -9.07 13.55 2.73
C GLY A 107 -7.88 14.52 2.69
N VAL A 108 -6.99 14.41 1.70
CA VAL A 108 -5.78 15.24 1.56
C VAL A 108 -5.70 15.89 0.18
N ALA A 109 -4.80 16.85 -0.02
CA ALA A 109 -4.62 17.45 -1.33
C ALA A 109 -3.95 16.46 -2.30
N ALA A 110 -4.39 16.42 -3.56
CA ALA A 110 -3.78 15.50 -4.55
C ALA A 110 -2.28 15.74 -4.73
N SER A 111 -1.77 16.96 -4.52
CA SER A 111 -0.33 17.27 -4.57
C SER A 111 0.49 16.61 -3.47
N GLU A 112 -0.12 16.13 -2.39
CA GLU A 112 0.57 15.40 -1.32
C GLU A 112 1.00 13.99 -1.78
N PHE A 113 0.31 13.42 -2.77
CA PHE A 113 0.77 12.23 -3.49
C PHE A 113 1.85 12.58 -4.53
N ALA A 114 3.02 12.98 -4.03
CA ALA A 114 4.17 13.39 -4.83
C ALA A 114 4.93 12.21 -5.47
N GLN A 115 4.63 10.98 -5.09
CA GLN A 115 5.27 9.76 -5.60
C GLN A 115 4.21 8.73 -6.00
N VAL A 116 4.46 8.05 -7.13
CA VAL A 116 3.73 6.84 -7.54
C VAL A 116 4.73 5.72 -7.79
N LEU A 117 4.49 4.55 -7.20
CA LEU A 117 5.26 3.33 -7.45
C LEU A 117 4.32 2.23 -7.94
N ILE A 118 4.59 1.68 -9.11
CA ILE A 118 3.81 0.58 -9.70
C ILE A 118 4.65 -0.69 -9.60
N ASN A 119 4.10 -1.74 -9.01
CA ASN A 119 4.75 -3.04 -8.86
C ASN A 119 4.02 -4.09 -9.73
N GLU A 120 4.76 -4.79 -10.59
CA GLU A 120 4.28 -5.97 -11.31
C GLU A 120 4.71 -7.24 -10.56
N TYR A 121 3.73 -8.07 -10.21
CA TYR A 121 3.93 -9.40 -9.64
C TYR A 121 3.56 -10.46 -10.68
N ARG A 122 4.56 -11.11 -11.26
CA ARG A 122 4.37 -12.30 -12.10
C ARG A 122 4.12 -13.53 -11.23
N PRO A 123 3.58 -14.64 -11.77
CA PRO A 123 3.47 -15.89 -11.03
C PRO A 123 4.79 -16.27 -10.34
N GLY A 124 4.75 -16.50 -9.02
CA GLY A 124 5.94 -16.79 -8.21
C GLY A 124 6.68 -15.56 -7.65
N ALA A 125 6.31 -14.33 -8.04
CA ALA A 125 6.79 -13.11 -7.40
C ALA A 125 5.92 -12.79 -6.17
N GLY A 126 6.55 -12.27 -5.12
CA GLY A 126 5.88 -11.86 -3.90
C GLY A 126 6.59 -10.70 -3.22
N ILE A 127 6.02 -10.25 -2.11
CA ILE A 127 6.60 -9.26 -1.23
C ILE A 127 6.67 -9.82 0.18
N GLY A 128 7.86 -9.76 0.78
CA GLY A 128 8.07 -10.23 2.15
C GLY A 128 7.43 -9.30 3.17
N TRP A 129 7.32 -9.77 4.42
CA TRP A 129 6.87 -8.96 5.55
C TRP A 129 7.78 -7.75 5.74
N HIS A 130 7.20 -6.55 5.74
CA HIS A 130 7.92 -5.31 5.94
C HIS A 130 7.00 -4.24 6.52
N ARG A 131 7.62 -3.16 6.99
CA ARG A 131 6.98 -1.88 7.28
C ARG A 131 7.65 -0.84 6.40
N ASP A 132 6.86 0.06 5.82
CA ASP A 132 7.41 1.21 5.12
C ASP A 132 8.30 2.02 6.07
N LYS A 133 9.40 2.55 5.52
CA LYS A 133 10.36 3.30 6.33
C LYS A 133 9.69 4.55 6.90
N PRO A 134 9.80 4.80 8.21
CA PRO A 134 9.38 6.08 8.77
C PRO A 134 10.23 7.19 8.15
N HIS A 135 9.62 8.37 8.05
CA HIS A 135 10.28 9.64 7.72
C HIS A 135 11.30 10.03 8.79
#